data_AF-A0A958PV27-F1
#
_entry.id   AF-A0A958PV27-F1
#
_cell.length_a   1.000
_cell.length_b   1.000
_cell.length_c   1.000
_cell.angle_alpha   90.00
_cell.angle_beta   90.00
_cell.angle_gamma   90.00
#
_symmetry.space_group_name_H-M   'P 1'
#
loop_
_entity.id
_entity.type
_entity.pdbx_description
1 polymer ?
#
loop_
_entity_poly.entity_id
_entity_poly.type
_entity_poly.pdbx_seq_one_letter_code
_entity_poly.pdbx_strand_id
1 'polypeptide(L)' 'MNNYIQNILVVLALAAAIGFLVKKFFFKKPTSSKACGKDDCGCH' A
#
# COMPACT_ATOMS: atom_id res chain seq x y z
N MET A 1 -12.57 16.14 -29.55
CA MET A 1 -12.26 15.59 -28.20
C MET A 1 -12.61 14.11 -28.22
N ASN A 2 -11.60 13.23 -28.25
CA ASN A 2 -11.81 11.80 -28.43
C ASN A 2 -11.96 11.13 -27.05
N ASN A 3 -13.21 10.94 -26.61
CA ASN A 3 -13.55 10.41 -25.28
C ASN A 3 -12.86 9.08 -24.95
N TYR A 4 -12.50 8.29 -25.97
CA TYR A 4 -11.75 7.04 -25.82
C TYR A 4 -10.40 7.23 -25.11
N ILE A 5 -9.63 8.27 -25.45
CA ILE A 5 -8.31 8.50 -24.84
C ILE A 5 -8.45 9.00 -23.39
N GLN A 6 -9.45 9.84 -23.12
CA GLN A 6 -9.70 10.34 -21.77
C GLN A 6 -10.17 9.21 -20.83
N ASN A 7 -11.04 8.31 -21.31
CA ASN A 7 -11.47 7.14 -20.54
C ASN A 7 -10.30 6.22 -20.18
N ILE A 8 -9.38 5.97 -21.13
CA ILE A 8 -8.19 5.15 -20.88
C ILE A 8 -7.32 5.79 -19.79
N LEU A 9 -7.11 7.11 -19.86
CA LEU A 9 -6.30 7.81 -18.86
C LEU A 9 -6.94 7.81 -17.47
N VAL A 10 -8.27 7.98 -17.40
CA VAL A 10 -9.03 7.92 -16.13
C VAL A 10 -8.98 6.53 -15.52
N VAL A 11 -9.17 5.47 -16.33
CA VAL A 11 -9.10 4.09 -15.85
C VAL A 11 -7.69 3.74 -15.36
N LEU A 12 -6.65 4.17 -16.06
CA LEU A 12 -5.26 3.95 -15.63
C LEU A 12 -4.93 4.70 -14.34
N ALA A 13 -5.37 5.96 -14.21
CA ALA A 13 -5.18 6.73 -12.99
C ALA A 13 -5.90 6.10 -11.79
N LEU A 14 -7.14 5.63 -11.98
CA LEU A 14 -7.91 4.92 -10.97
C LEU A 14 -7.23 3.60 -10.57
N ALA A 15 -6.78 2.81 -11.55
CA ALA A 15 -6.06 1.56 -11.31
C ALA A 15 -4.75 1.79 -10.55
N ALA A 16 -3.99 2.84 -10.89
CA ALA A 16 -2.76 3.22 -10.19
C ALA A 16 -3.04 3.66 -8.75
N ALA A 17 -4.10 4.44 -8.51
CA ALA A 17 -4.50 4.88 -7.17
C ALA A 17 -4.91 3.69 -6.29
N ILE A 18 -5.74 2.79 -6.82
CA ILE A 18 -6.15 1.56 -6.12
C ILE A 18 -4.92 0.69 -5.84
N GLY A 19 -4.05 0.48 -6.84
CA GLY A 19 -2.81 -0.29 -6.68
C GLY A 19 -1.89 0.29 -5.62
N PHE A 20 -1.74 1.62 -5.56
CA PHE A 20 -0.97 2.30 -4.53
C PHE A 20 -1.58 2.13 -3.14
N LEU A 21 -2.90 2.26 -3.01
CA LEU A 21 -3.60 2.05 -1.73
C LEU A 21 -3.49 0.59 -1.26
N VAL A 22 -3.68 -0.38 -2.17
CA VAL A 22 -3.50 -1.81 -1.86
C VAL A 22 -2.05 -2.07 -1.40
N LYS A 23 -1.06 -1.53 -2.13
CA LYS A 23 0.36 -1.66 -1.75
C LYS A 23 0.68 -0.97 -0.43
N LYS A 24 0.04 0.16 -0.12
CA LYS A 24 0.32 0.93 1.11
C LYS A 24 -0.31 0.29 2.34
N PHE A 25 -1.52 -0.24 2.22
CA PHE A 25 -2.30 -0.70 3.37
C PHE A 25 -2.29 -2.21 3.54
N PHE A 26 -2.31 -2.99 2.45
CA PHE A 26 -2.35 -4.45 2.49
C PHE A 26 -0.95 -5.08 2.35
N PHE A 27 0.02 -4.37 1.80
CA PHE A 27 1.43 -4.76 1.75
C PHE A 27 2.22 -4.27 2.98
N LYS A 28 1.63 -4.30 4.17
CA LYS A 28 2.44 -4.37 5.37
C LYS A 28 3.06 -5.76 5.40
N LYS A 29 4.34 -5.87 5.05
CA LYS A 29 5.11 -7.08 5.36
C LYS A 29 4.82 -7.41 6.82
N PRO A 30 4.24 -8.58 7.15
CA PRO A 30 4.29 -9.01 8.53
C PRO A 30 5.78 -9.01 8.86
N THR A 31 6.18 -8.18 9.82
CA THR A 31 7.47 -8.41 10.44
C THR A 31 7.35 -9.81 10.99
N SER A 32 7.98 -10.77 10.31
CA SER A 32 8.18 -12.10 10.86
C SER A 32 9.24 -11.96 11.95
N SER A 33 8.89 -11.22 13.00
CA SER A 33 9.54 -11.26 14.28
C SER A 33 8.56 -11.99 15.18
N LYS A 34 8.54 -13.32 15.04
CA LYS A 34 8.48 -14.15 16.23
C LYS A 34 9.75 -13.85 17.04
N ALA A 35 9.75 -12.74 17.76
CA ALA A 35 10.82 -12.35 18.66
C ALA A 35 10.22 -11.46 19.75
N CYS A 36 9.56 -12.09 20.73
CA CYS A 36 9.81 -11.69 22.11
C CYS A 36 11.32 -11.84 22.31
N GLY A 37 12.04 -10.73 22.51
CA GLY A 37 13.49 -10.73 22.68
C GLY A 37 14.20 -9.71 21.81
N LYS A 38 13.93 -8.43 22.06
CA LYS A 38 14.94 -7.37 21.98
C LYS A 38 14.50 -6.32 22.98
N ASP A 39 15.15 -6.42 24.12
CA ASP A 39 15.07 -5.61 25.32
C ASP A 39 14.84 -4.13 25.01
N ASP A 40 13.60 -3.68 25.21
CA ASP A 40 13.28 -2.40 25.84
C ASP A 40 11.76 -2.40 26.09
N CYS A 41 11.36 -3.08 27.17
CA CYS A 41 10.06 -2.82 27.78
C CYS A 41 10.19 -1.46 28.46
N GLY A 42 10.01 -0.38 27.69
CA GLY A 42 10.21 1.02 28.07
C GLY A 42 9.22 1.55 29.10
N CYS A 43 9.00 0.80 30.19
CA CYS A 43 8.48 1.29 31.45
C CYS A 43 9.66 1.34 32.43
N HIS A 44 10.09 2.56 32.76
CA HIS A 44 10.99 2.83 33.87
C HIS A 44 10.32 2.42 35.19
#